data_AF-A0AAV0T3E8-F1
#
_entry.id   AF-A0AAV0T3E8-F1
#
_cell.length_a   1.000
_cell.length_b   1.000
_cell.length_c   1.000
_cell.angle_alpha   90.00
_cell.angle_beta   90.00
_cell.angle_gamma   90.00
#
_symmetry.space_group_name_H-M   'P 1'
#
loop_
_entity.id
_entity.type
_entity.pdbx_description
1 polymer ?
#
loop_
_entity_poly.entity_id
_entity_poly.type
_entity_poly.pdbx_seq_one_letter_code
_entity_poly.pdbx_strand_id
1 'polypeptide(L)'
;MLRRVLHCDKWQRLMVLIPHNGQLPRSVFSRSMSSTSTEVLKELIAHATHRDVRPTEDCQSVDRVPDVHVTAVVHPNAELGPNVLVGPYSVIGPNVVLEANVCLQSHVVIDGKTRVGNGTQVHSFARLGGEPQDKKHRIVAEQKAKEWTLTIGSNCVIREHVTAHSSTSYSQLPTSIGDDCWLLCGAHVAHDSQLGRRVVVSNNVCIAGHVSIGDGAIIGGLVGLKQHVSVGPLAMVGAQSAVDGDVLPYGLVVGNRAKLAGLNLVGLRRAGVSQSNIKLMLQVYRYIFGRHDSQKTGFAPSLDLTYRETVVERAIEAKQFLLDEGLDADRGPMVHEMMDFVLTSPQRFRSSLCHAVIATSSH
;
A
#
# COMPACT_ATOMS: atom_id res chain seq x y z
N MET A 1 -17.03 -37.98 10.80
CA MET A 1 -17.04 -36.96 11.87
C MET A 1 -16.52 -35.63 11.27
N LEU A 2 -17.25 -35.10 10.29
CA LEU A 2 -16.94 -33.84 9.58
C LEU A 2 -17.76 -32.69 10.18
N ARG A 3 -17.11 -31.55 10.43
CA ARG A 3 -17.61 -30.15 10.57
C ARG A 3 -16.48 -29.38 11.27
N ARG A 4 -15.94 -28.24 10.83
CA ARG A 4 -16.48 -27.10 10.07
C ARG A 4 -15.36 -26.52 9.20
N VAL A 5 -15.63 -26.33 7.90
CA VAL A 5 -14.89 -25.40 7.05
C VAL A 5 -15.73 -24.13 6.99
N LEU A 6 -15.20 -23.01 7.50
CA LEU A 6 -15.83 -21.70 7.36
C LEU A 6 -15.53 -21.18 5.95
N HIS A 7 -16.60 -20.94 5.19
CA HIS A 7 -16.58 -20.45 3.81
C HIS A 7 -15.93 -19.06 3.70
N CYS A 8 -14.92 -18.97 2.83
CA CYS A 8 -14.33 -17.73 2.33
C CYS A 8 -15.04 -17.32 1.01
N ASP A 9 -16.31 -16.94 1.08
CA ASP A 9 -17.16 -16.76 -0.12
C ASP A 9 -17.42 -15.30 -0.54
N LYS A 10 -16.78 -14.31 0.10
CA LYS A 10 -17.05 -12.88 -0.21
C LYS A 10 -16.02 -12.19 -1.10
N TRP A 11 -14.87 -12.81 -1.39
CA TRP A 11 -13.81 -12.20 -2.20
C TRP A 11 -13.69 -12.71 -3.65
N GLN A 12 -14.36 -13.82 -4.00
CA GLN A 12 -14.29 -14.41 -5.35
C GLN A 12 -15.35 -13.90 -6.35
N ARG A 13 -16.27 -13.02 -5.95
CA ARG A 13 -17.36 -12.52 -6.84
C ARG A 13 -17.07 -11.21 -7.58
N LEU A 14 -15.82 -10.80 -7.69
CA LEU A 14 -15.44 -9.61 -8.47
C LEU A 14 -14.47 -9.90 -9.64
N MET A 15 -14.54 -11.11 -10.19
CA MET A 15 -14.00 -11.41 -11.51
C MET A 15 -15.07 -12.08 -12.36
N VAL A 16 -15.21 -11.59 -13.58
CA VAL A 16 -16.17 -12.01 -14.62
C VAL A 16 -17.58 -11.42 -14.47
N LEU A 17 -17.85 -10.35 -15.24
CA LEU A 17 -19.01 -10.21 -16.14
C LEU A 17 -18.98 -8.81 -16.77
N ILE A 18 -18.41 -8.71 -17.99
CA ILE A 18 -18.69 -7.63 -18.93
C ILE A 18 -19.83 -8.15 -19.82
N PRO A 19 -21.04 -7.58 -19.80
CA PRO A 19 -22.01 -7.84 -20.84
C PRO A 19 -21.71 -6.91 -22.02
N HIS A 20 -21.36 -7.50 -23.16
CA HIS A 20 -21.65 -6.89 -24.46
C HIS A 20 -23.17 -6.74 -24.58
N ASN A 21 -23.62 -5.55 -24.99
CA ASN A 21 -24.99 -5.10 -25.27
C ASN A 21 -25.76 -4.51 -24.07
N GLY A 22 -25.95 -3.19 -24.16
CA GLY A 22 -26.74 -2.41 -23.23
C GLY A 22 -28.23 -2.66 -23.33
N GLN A 23 -28.86 -2.89 -22.18
CA GLN A 23 -30.18 -2.41 -21.76
C GLN A 23 -30.43 -2.90 -20.31
N LEU A 24 -30.77 -2.00 -19.40
CA LEU A 24 -31.23 -2.32 -18.04
C LEU A 24 -32.76 -2.22 -18.00
N PRO A 25 -33.50 -3.19 -17.44
CA PRO A 25 -34.94 -3.03 -17.27
C PRO A 25 -35.25 -2.17 -16.04
N ARG A 26 -36.04 -1.12 -16.27
CA ARG A 26 -36.71 -0.30 -15.25
C ARG A 26 -37.88 -1.08 -14.66
N SER A 27 -37.73 -1.58 -13.45
CA SER A 27 -38.82 -1.73 -12.46
C SER A 27 -38.24 -2.31 -11.17
N VAL A 28 -38.95 -2.08 -10.06
CA VAL A 28 -38.60 -2.45 -8.67
C VAL A 28 -37.86 -1.36 -7.88
N PHE A 29 -38.47 -0.17 -7.85
CA PHE A 29 -38.39 0.75 -6.70
C PHE A 29 -39.76 0.76 -6.01
N SER A 30 -39.95 -0.11 -5.02
CA SER A 30 -40.75 0.18 -3.82
C SER A 30 -40.73 -1.05 -2.90
N ARG A 31 -39.92 -1.01 -1.85
CA ARG A 31 -40.20 -1.76 -0.61
C ARG A 31 -39.52 -1.05 0.54
N SER A 32 -40.33 -0.65 1.52
CA SER A 32 -39.89 -0.12 2.81
C SER A 32 -38.92 -1.11 3.46
N MET A 33 -37.75 -0.62 3.88
CA MET A 33 -36.79 -1.41 4.64
C MET A 33 -37.42 -1.84 5.97
N SER A 34 -37.51 -3.15 6.21
CA SER A 34 -37.82 -3.72 7.53
C SER A 34 -36.71 -3.36 8.51
N SER A 35 -37.02 -3.22 9.81
CA SER A 35 -36.07 -2.93 10.89
C SER A 35 -34.81 -3.81 10.84
N THR A 36 -34.96 -5.08 10.50
CA THR A 36 -33.87 -6.05 10.32
C THR A 36 -32.83 -5.62 9.27
N SER A 37 -33.21 -4.84 8.26
CA SER A 37 -32.31 -4.32 7.23
C SER A 37 -31.47 -3.14 7.74
N THR A 38 -31.98 -2.37 8.70
CA THR A 38 -31.22 -1.30 9.37
C THR A 38 -30.22 -1.84 10.38
N GLU A 39 -30.51 -2.95 11.08
CA GLU A 39 -29.52 -3.63 11.94
C GLU A 39 -28.36 -4.21 11.11
N VAL A 40 -28.64 -4.90 10.01
CA VAL A 40 -27.58 -5.47 9.14
C VAL A 40 -26.72 -4.38 8.49
N LEU A 41 -27.32 -3.24 8.12
CA LEU A 41 -26.59 -2.10 7.59
C LEU A 41 -25.74 -1.41 8.67
N LYS A 42 -26.23 -1.32 9.91
CA LYS A 42 -25.45 -0.82 11.06
C LYS A 42 -24.30 -1.77 11.42
N GLU A 43 -24.49 -3.09 11.36
CA GLU A 43 -23.44 -4.08 11.56
C GLU A 43 -22.36 -4.02 10.46
N LEU A 44 -22.77 -3.85 9.19
CA LEU A 44 -21.84 -3.66 8.07
C LEU A 44 -21.05 -2.35 8.16
N ILE A 45 -21.67 -1.28 8.64
CA ILE A 45 -21.00 0.00 8.89
C ILE A 45 -20.04 -0.15 10.07
N ALA A 46 -20.46 -0.78 11.17
CA ALA A 46 -19.60 -1.04 12.34
C ALA A 46 -18.36 -1.89 11.96
N HIS A 47 -18.55 -2.95 11.17
CA HIS A 47 -17.45 -3.81 10.70
C HIS A 47 -16.48 -3.09 9.73
N ALA A 48 -16.95 -2.03 9.06
CA ALA A 48 -16.13 -1.23 8.16
C ALA A 48 -15.40 -0.06 8.85
N THR A 49 -15.83 0.33 10.06
CA THR A 49 -15.29 1.49 10.79
C THR A 49 -14.49 1.14 12.04
N HIS A 50 -14.63 -0.08 12.56
CA HIS A 50 -13.74 -0.54 13.62
C HIS A 50 -12.35 -0.83 13.02
N ARG A 51 -11.31 -0.25 13.64
CA ARG A 51 -9.97 -0.86 13.60
C ARG A 51 -10.18 -2.34 13.86
N ASP A 52 -9.56 -3.24 13.09
CA ASP A 52 -9.51 -4.66 13.40
C ASP A 52 -8.83 -4.84 14.77
N VAL A 53 -9.56 -4.60 15.85
CA VAL A 53 -9.23 -5.06 17.18
C VAL A 53 -9.58 -6.54 17.11
N ARG A 54 -8.59 -7.32 16.66
CA ARG A 54 -8.60 -8.77 16.84
C ARG A 54 -9.00 -9.03 18.30
N PRO A 55 -9.92 -9.97 18.58
CA PRO A 55 -10.32 -10.23 19.96
C PRO A 55 -9.07 -10.57 20.77
N THR A 56 -8.68 -9.64 21.64
CA THR A 56 -7.80 -9.92 22.76
C THR A 56 -8.67 -10.66 23.75
N GLU A 57 -8.80 -11.97 23.58
CA GLU A 57 -9.23 -12.81 24.70
C GLU A 57 -8.32 -12.49 25.89
N ASP A 58 -8.92 -12.31 27.06
CA ASP A 58 -8.25 -12.01 28.33
C ASP A 58 -7.07 -12.96 28.56
N CYS A 59 -5.89 -12.54 28.11
CA CYS A 59 -4.65 -13.24 28.35
C CYS A 59 -3.81 -12.27 29.16
N GLN A 60 -3.83 -12.47 30.48
CA GLN A 60 -2.76 -11.97 31.34
C GLN A 60 -1.45 -12.36 30.64
N SER A 61 -0.72 -11.38 30.15
CA SER A 61 0.48 -11.56 29.33
C SER A 61 1.58 -12.15 30.20
N VAL A 62 1.57 -13.47 30.34
CA VAL A 62 2.72 -14.19 30.83
C VAL A 62 3.71 -14.15 29.67
N ASP A 63 4.77 -13.36 29.81
CA ASP A 63 5.89 -13.38 28.86
C ASP A 63 6.52 -14.79 28.91
N ARG A 64 6.18 -15.65 27.95
CA ARG A 64 6.74 -16.99 27.85
C ARG A 64 8.02 -16.96 27.02
N VAL A 65 8.90 -17.91 27.32
CA VAL A 65 10.09 -18.20 26.51
C VAL A 65 9.67 -18.53 25.07
N PRO A 66 10.45 -18.15 24.04
CA PRO A 66 10.21 -18.57 22.66
C PRO A 66 9.95 -20.08 22.52
N ASP A 67 8.94 -20.45 21.74
CA ASP A 67 8.65 -21.84 21.36
C ASP A 67 9.26 -22.12 19.99
N VAL A 68 10.33 -22.92 19.98
CA VAL A 68 11.08 -23.26 18.76
C VAL A 68 10.87 -24.73 18.46
N HIS A 69 10.27 -25.03 17.31
CA HIS A 69 10.07 -26.40 16.88
C HIS A 69 11.41 -27.13 16.74
N VAL A 70 11.45 -28.42 17.10
CA VAL A 70 12.69 -29.22 17.18
C VAL A 70 13.45 -29.34 15.85
N THR A 71 12.74 -29.15 14.72
CA THR A 71 13.31 -29.20 13.37
C THR A 71 13.69 -27.84 12.80
N ALA A 72 13.40 -26.75 13.53
CA ALA A 72 13.85 -25.42 13.14
C ALA A 72 15.34 -25.26 13.43
N VAL A 73 16.04 -24.56 12.55
CA VAL A 73 17.46 -24.24 12.69
C VAL A 73 17.57 -22.77 13.03
N VAL A 74 17.82 -22.47 14.30
CA VAL A 74 18.00 -21.09 14.78
C VAL A 74 19.47 -20.91 15.12
N HIS A 75 20.12 -19.91 14.52
CA HIS A 75 21.50 -19.59 14.84
C HIS A 75 21.61 -19.08 16.29
N PRO A 76 22.64 -19.45 17.07
CA PRO A 76 22.78 -19.06 18.48
C PRO A 76 22.77 -17.54 18.76
N ASN A 77 23.22 -16.75 17.78
CA ASN A 77 23.24 -15.28 17.86
C ASN A 77 21.91 -14.60 17.48
N ALA A 78 20.92 -15.35 17.00
CA ALA A 78 19.61 -14.78 16.70
C ALA A 78 18.91 -14.35 18.00
N GLU A 79 18.26 -13.19 18.00
CA GLU A 79 17.55 -12.68 19.16
C GLU A 79 16.04 -12.93 19.00
N LEU A 80 15.47 -13.69 19.93
CA LEU A 80 14.05 -14.04 19.93
C LEU A 80 13.37 -13.41 21.15
N GLY A 81 12.40 -12.55 20.89
CA GLY A 81 11.57 -11.92 21.91
C GLY A 81 10.60 -12.89 22.59
N PRO A 82 9.88 -12.45 23.63
CA PRO A 82 8.93 -13.29 24.36
C PRO A 82 7.77 -13.74 23.45
N ASN A 83 7.25 -14.94 23.70
CA ASN A 83 6.15 -15.56 22.95
C ASN A 83 6.40 -15.71 21.44
N VAL A 84 7.65 -15.65 20.97
CA VAL A 84 7.98 -15.96 19.58
C VAL A 84 7.71 -17.44 19.30
N LEU A 85 7.05 -17.74 18.19
CA LEU A 85 6.79 -19.10 17.73
C LEU A 85 7.58 -19.35 16.44
N VAL A 86 8.45 -20.35 16.44
CA VAL A 86 9.22 -20.77 15.26
C VAL A 86 8.76 -22.13 14.79
N GLY A 87 8.04 -22.15 13.66
CA GLY A 87 7.49 -23.38 13.08
C GLY A 87 8.53 -24.34 12.49
N PRO A 88 8.10 -25.57 12.12
CA PRO A 88 8.98 -26.63 11.64
C PRO A 88 9.82 -26.25 10.41
N TYR A 89 11.07 -26.69 10.36
CA TYR A 89 11.97 -26.52 9.20
C TYR A 89 12.24 -25.06 8.81
N SER A 90 11.96 -24.12 9.71
CA SER A 90 12.33 -22.73 9.53
C SER A 90 13.80 -22.52 9.86
N VAL A 91 14.45 -21.59 9.16
CA VAL A 91 15.88 -21.29 9.28
C VAL A 91 16.06 -19.81 9.61
N ILE A 92 16.70 -19.51 10.74
CA ILE A 92 16.92 -18.16 11.25
C ILE A 92 18.43 -17.89 11.35
N GLY A 93 18.88 -16.88 10.60
CA GLY A 93 20.27 -16.48 10.50
C GLY A 93 20.83 -15.75 11.75
N PRO A 94 22.14 -15.51 11.79
CA PRO A 94 22.86 -15.02 12.97
C PRO A 94 22.52 -13.59 13.41
N ASN A 95 22.07 -12.74 12.49
CA ASN A 95 21.84 -11.31 12.74
C ASN A 95 20.35 -10.95 12.65
N VAL A 96 19.50 -11.92 12.97
CA VAL A 96 18.05 -11.76 12.94
C VAL A 96 17.53 -11.44 14.33
N VAL A 97 16.65 -10.45 14.40
CA VAL A 97 15.90 -10.10 15.60
C VAL A 97 14.41 -10.28 15.33
N LEU A 98 13.78 -11.20 16.07
CA LEU A 98 12.34 -11.38 16.08
C LEU A 98 11.80 -10.78 17.38
N GLU A 99 10.97 -9.74 17.27
CA GLU A 99 10.34 -9.15 18.45
C GLU A 99 9.26 -10.04 19.06
N ALA A 100 8.66 -9.59 20.15
CA ALA A 100 7.64 -10.32 20.86
C ALA A 100 6.50 -10.82 19.94
N ASN A 101 5.90 -11.96 20.26
CA ASN A 101 4.71 -12.49 19.60
C ASN A 101 4.83 -12.69 18.07
N VAL A 102 6.04 -12.67 17.50
CA VAL A 102 6.26 -13.02 16.09
C VAL A 102 5.98 -14.50 15.91
N CYS A 103 5.16 -14.83 14.90
CA CYS A 103 4.79 -16.21 14.60
C CYS A 103 5.27 -16.58 13.20
N LEU A 104 6.21 -17.52 13.14
CA LEU A 104 6.69 -18.11 11.90
C LEU A 104 6.04 -19.47 11.71
N GLN A 105 5.40 -19.66 10.56
CA GLN A 105 4.94 -20.99 10.14
C GLN A 105 6.12 -21.87 9.72
N SER A 106 5.82 -23.05 9.16
CA SER A 106 6.85 -23.97 8.68
C SER A 106 7.62 -23.40 7.49
N HIS A 107 8.87 -23.80 7.28
CA HIS A 107 9.66 -23.49 6.08
C HIS A 107 9.84 -21.98 5.81
N VAL A 108 9.97 -21.17 6.86
CA VAL A 108 10.32 -19.75 6.74
C VAL A 108 11.84 -19.59 6.82
N VAL A 109 12.42 -18.77 5.95
CA VAL A 109 13.87 -18.51 5.97
C VAL A 109 14.11 -17.01 6.16
N ILE A 110 14.68 -16.63 7.30
CA ILE A 110 15.03 -15.24 7.64
C ILE A 110 16.54 -15.16 7.85
N ASP A 111 17.19 -14.20 7.19
CA ASP A 111 18.65 -14.06 7.21
C ASP A 111 19.06 -12.59 7.06
N GLY A 112 20.35 -12.30 6.98
CA GLY A 112 20.87 -10.94 6.93
C GLY A 112 20.64 -10.18 8.25
N LYS A 113 20.93 -8.88 8.26
CA LYS A 113 20.62 -8.00 9.38
C LYS A 113 19.15 -7.61 9.31
N THR A 114 18.29 -8.49 9.80
CA THR A 114 16.83 -8.37 9.65
C THR A 114 16.15 -8.25 11.00
N ARG A 115 15.33 -7.20 11.16
CA ARG A 115 14.45 -7.04 12.31
C ARG A 115 12.99 -7.25 11.89
N VAL A 116 12.26 -8.07 12.63
CA VAL A 116 10.82 -8.33 12.45
C VAL A 116 10.05 -7.88 13.67
N GLY A 117 9.15 -6.92 13.49
CA GLY A 117 8.42 -6.26 14.58
C GLY A 117 7.34 -7.12 15.23
N ASN A 118 6.93 -6.69 16.42
CA ASN A 118 6.02 -7.41 17.32
C ASN A 118 4.72 -7.88 16.63
N GLY A 119 4.28 -9.10 16.91
CA GLY A 119 2.98 -9.63 16.47
C GLY A 119 2.88 -9.91 14.97
N THR A 120 3.98 -9.82 14.23
CA THR A 120 4.04 -10.13 12.80
C THR A 120 3.92 -11.64 12.55
N GLN A 121 3.10 -12.01 11.58
CA GLN A 121 2.85 -13.39 11.17
C GLN A 121 3.50 -13.66 9.82
N VAL A 122 4.33 -14.71 9.75
CA VAL A 122 5.05 -15.09 8.54
C VAL A 122 4.65 -16.50 8.13
N HIS A 123 4.08 -16.63 6.93
CA HIS A 123 3.60 -17.88 6.38
C HIS A 123 4.70 -18.65 5.65
N SER A 124 4.40 -19.92 5.38
CA SER A 124 5.37 -20.86 4.81
C SER A 124 5.99 -20.42 3.49
N PHE A 125 7.25 -20.77 3.31
CA PHE A 125 8.04 -20.49 2.12
C PHE A 125 8.34 -19.01 1.87
N ALA A 126 8.11 -18.13 2.85
CA ALA A 126 8.60 -16.76 2.80
C ALA A 126 10.14 -16.73 2.96
N ARG A 127 10.81 -15.92 2.13
CA ARG A 127 12.26 -15.66 2.21
C ARG A 127 12.50 -14.19 2.50
N LEU A 128 12.95 -13.90 3.72
CA LEU A 128 13.13 -12.54 4.22
C LEU A 128 14.62 -12.27 4.49
N GLY A 129 15.07 -11.08 4.15
CA GLY A 129 16.43 -10.61 4.40
C GLY A 129 17.49 -11.14 3.43
N GLY A 130 17.08 -11.84 2.38
CA GLY A 130 17.97 -12.33 1.32
C GLY A 130 18.76 -11.20 0.64
N GLU A 131 19.87 -11.56 0.01
CA GLU A 131 20.75 -10.58 -0.66
C GLU A 131 20.03 -9.80 -1.78
N PRO A 132 20.34 -8.49 -1.95
CA PRO A 132 19.85 -7.71 -3.08
C PRO A 132 20.12 -8.40 -4.43
N GLN A 133 19.12 -8.42 -5.31
CA GLN A 133 19.30 -8.85 -6.71
C GLN A 133 19.84 -7.73 -7.62
N ASP A 134 20.62 -6.79 -7.05
CA ASP A 134 21.29 -5.73 -7.81
C ASP A 134 22.70 -6.20 -8.20
N LYS A 135 23.00 -6.21 -9.51
CA LYS A 135 24.34 -6.62 -10.01
C LYS A 135 25.47 -5.71 -9.52
N LYS A 136 25.16 -4.48 -9.12
CA LYS A 136 26.13 -3.53 -8.55
C LYS A 136 26.36 -3.80 -7.07
N HIS A 137 25.50 -4.58 -6.43
CA HIS A 137 25.71 -4.98 -5.05
C HIS A 137 27.00 -5.81 -4.96
N ARG A 138 28.03 -5.17 -4.41
CA ARG A 138 29.23 -5.86 -3.97
C ARG A 138 29.11 -6.04 -2.46
N ILE A 139 29.36 -7.26 -2.00
CA ILE A 139 29.62 -7.54 -0.60
C ILE A 139 31.01 -6.94 -0.30
N VAL A 140 31.04 -5.63 -0.06
CA VAL A 140 32.26 -4.98 0.43
C VAL A 140 32.31 -5.29 1.92
N ALA A 141 33.46 -5.80 2.39
CA ALA A 141 33.70 -6.14 3.80
C ALA A 141 33.46 -4.96 4.76
N GLU A 142 33.48 -3.74 4.23
CA GLU A 142 33.13 -2.52 4.93
C GLU A 142 31.69 -2.12 4.59
N GLN A 143 30.71 -2.93 4.99
CA GLN A 143 29.39 -2.38 5.22
C GLN A 143 29.56 -1.35 6.35
N LYS A 144 29.47 -0.06 6.04
CA LYS A 144 29.20 0.97 7.07
C LYS A 144 28.15 0.39 7.99
N ALA A 145 28.41 0.37 9.30
CA ALA A 145 27.63 -0.38 10.28
C ALA A 145 26.17 0.11 10.34
N LYS A 146 25.36 -0.30 9.36
CA LYS A 146 23.91 -0.21 9.43
C LYS A 146 23.47 -1.19 10.48
N GLU A 147 22.58 -0.72 11.35
CA GLU A 147 21.92 -1.55 12.34
C GLU A 147 21.13 -2.67 11.63
N TRP A 148 20.35 -2.29 10.62
CA TRP A 148 19.50 -3.21 9.85
C TRP A 148 19.68 -3.01 8.34
N THR A 149 19.59 -4.11 7.58
CA THR A 149 19.49 -4.10 6.11
C THR A 149 18.06 -4.35 5.63
N LEU A 150 17.25 -5.04 6.44
CA LEU A 150 15.81 -5.17 6.27
C LEU A 150 15.10 -4.90 7.61
N THR A 151 14.07 -4.06 7.59
CA THR A 151 13.18 -3.86 8.73
C THR A 151 11.74 -4.17 8.33
N ILE A 152 11.06 -4.97 9.15
CA ILE A 152 9.62 -5.25 9.03
C ILE A 152 8.96 -4.76 10.31
N GLY A 153 7.89 -4.00 10.17
CA GLY A 153 7.12 -3.44 11.27
C GLY A 153 6.34 -4.48 12.06
N SER A 154 5.49 -3.97 12.95
CA SER A 154 4.62 -4.77 13.82
C SER A 154 3.35 -5.18 13.10
N ASN A 155 2.71 -6.26 13.57
CA ASN A 155 1.38 -6.71 13.16
C ASN A 155 1.24 -6.98 11.65
N CYS A 156 2.34 -7.20 10.94
CA CYS A 156 2.29 -7.50 9.52
C CYS A 156 1.80 -8.94 9.28
N VAL A 157 1.18 -9.16 8.13
CA VAL A 157 0.86 -10.49 7.63
C VAL A 157 1.64 -10.72 6.34
N ILE A 158 2.64 -11.60 6.42
CA ILE A 158 3.51 -11.97 5.32
C ILE A 158 3.08 -13.35 4.84
N ARG A 159 2.45 -13.42 3.68
CA ARG A 159 1.88 -14.65 3.12
C ARG A 159 2.94 -15.51 2.43
N GLU A 160 2.48 -16.65 1.93
CA GLU A 160 3.30 -17.70 1.34
C GLU A 160 4.13 -17.16 0.18
N HIS A 161 5.36 -17.64 0.03
CA HIS A 161 6.25 -17.27 -1.07
C HIS A 161 6.58 -15.77 -1.18
N VAL A 162 6.26 -14.96 -0.16
CA VAL A 162 6.72 -13.56 -0.14
C VAL A 162 8.24 -13.53 -0.07
N THR A 163 8.83 -12.65 -0.88
CA THR A 163 10.27 -12.39 -0.85
C THR A 163 10.51 -10.93 -0.50
N ALA A 164 11.37 -10.67 0.49
CA ALA A 164 11.79 -9.33 0.87
C ALA A 164 13.31 -9.29 0.99
N HIS A 165 13.96 -8.48 0.16
CA HIS A 165 15.41 -8.46 0.06
C HIS A 165 16.00 -7.28 0.83
N SER A 166 17.18 -7.50 1.40
CA SER A 166 17.96 -6.51 2.11
C SER A 166 18.28 -5.29 1.24
N SER A 167 18.61 -4.16 1.86
CA SER A 167 19.14 -2.98 1.19
C SER A 167 20.49 -3.26 0.54
N THR A 168 20.83 -2.52 -0.51
CA THR A 168 22.18 -2.53 -1.07
C THR A 168 23.21 -1.93 -0.12
N SER A 169 24.48 -2.28 -0.33
CA SER A 169 25.62 -1.82 0.49
C SER A 169 25.86 -0.32 0.39
N TYR A 170 25.45 0.33 -0.71
CA TYR A 170 25.58 1.77 -0.92
C TYR A 170 24.32 2.58 -0.57
N SER A 171 23.18 1.92 -0.34
CA SER A 171 22.00 2.61 0.19
C SER A 171 22.30 3.17 1.58
N GLN A 172 21.65 4.25 2.01
CA GLN A 172 21.77 4.76 3.38
C GLN A 172 20.69 4.21 4.31
N LEU A 173 19.56 3.80 3.74
CA LEU A 173 18.42 3.27 4.49
C LEU A 173 18.30 1.75 4.31
N PRO A 174 17.69 1.04 5.27
CA PRO A 174 17.28 -0.34 5.05
C PRO A 174 16.16 -0.40 3.99
N THR A 175 15.94 -1.58 3.40
CA THR A 175 14.63 -1.91 2.85
C THR A 175 13.67 -1.96 4.04
N SER A 176 12.53 -1.28 3.98
CA SER A 176 11.58 -1.25 5.11
C SER A 176 10.15 -1.58 4.68
N ILE A 177 9.47 -2.30 5.57
CA ILE A 177 8.03 -2.56 5.53
C ILE A 177 7.46 -2.02 6.84
N GLY A 178 6.56 -1.04 6.77
CA GLY A 178 5.94 -0.43 7.95
C GLY A 178 4.95 -1.34 8.67
N ASP A 179 4.31 -0.83 9.71
CA ASP A 179 3.37 -1.58 10.54
C ASP A 179 2.07 -1.94 9.82
N ASP A 180 1.39 -2.98 10.28
CA ASP A 180 0.06 -3.41 9.82
C ASP A 180 -0.02 -3.68 8.31
N CYS A 181 1.10 -4.03 7.67
CA CYS A 181 1.12 -4.33 6.24
C CYS A 181 0.60 -5.75 5.95
N TRP A 182 -0.02 -5.91 4.78
CA TRP A 182 -0.48 -7.22 4.31
C TRP A 182 0.15 -7.54 2.96
N LEU A 183 1.15 -8.42 2.96
CA LEU A 183 1.83 -8.89 1.76
C LEU A 183 1.28 -10.27 1.41
N LEU A 184 0.54 -10.35 0.30
CA LEU A 184 -0.11 -11.56 -0.16
C LEU A 184 0.83 -12.47 -0.97
N CYS A 185 0.34 -13.66 -1.29
CA CYS A 185 1.14 -14.76 -1.82
C CYS A 185 1.99 -14.34 -3.03
N GLY A 186 3.30 -14.64 -2.97
CA GLY A 186 4.23 -14.39 -4.06
C GLY A 186 4.58 -12.92 -4.30
N ALA A 187 4.21 -12.00 -3.40
CA ALA A 187 4.67 -10.62 -3.49
C ALA A 187 6.21 -10.54 -3.32
N HIS A 188 6.83 -9.66 -4.09
CA HIS A 188 8.26 -9.40 -4.05
C HIS A 188 8.54 -7.95 -3.66
N VAL A 189 9.37 -7.75 -2.65
CA VAL A 189 9.94 -6.46 -2.22
C VAL A 189 11.44 -6.48 -2.50
N ALA A 190 11.87 -5.76 -3.55
CA ALA A 190 13.28 -5.62 -3.87
C ALA A 190 14.00 -4.66 -2.92
N HIS A 191 15.33 -4.65 -3.07
CA HIS A 191 16.25 -3.83 -2.28
C HIS A 191 15.88 -2.34 -2.25
N ASP A 192 16.18 -1.70 -1.12
CA ASP A 192 16.08 -0.24 -0.91
C ASP A 192 14.67 0.32 -1.04
N SER A 193 13.66 -0.54 -1.07
CA SER A 193 12.25 -0.15 -1.14
C SER A 193 11.71 0.20 0.24
N GLN A 194 10.85 1.21 0.31
CA GLN A 194 10.25 1.72 1.53
C GLN A 194 8.73 1.62 1.44
N LEU A 195 8.12 0.74 2.22
CA LEU A 195 6.68 0.61 2.36
C LEU A 195 6.25 1.27 3.66
N GLY A 196 5.28 2.17 3.59
CA GLY A 196 4.64 2.80 4.75
C GLY A 196 3.79 1.81 5.56
N ARG A 197 2.96 2.34 6.46
CA ARG A 197 2.06 1.52 7.30
C ARG A 197 0.77 1.16 6.56
N ARG A 198 0.14 0.05 6.93
CA ARG A 198 -1.16 -0.42 6.38
C ARG A 198 -1.16 -0.61 4.85
N VAL A 199 0.00 -0.87 4.26
CA VAL A 199 0.10 -1.13 2.82
C VAL A 199 -0.42 -2.54 2.53
N VAL A 200 -1.22 -2.68 1.48
CA VAL A 200 -1.67 -3.98 0.98
C VAL A 200 -0.99 -4.27 -0.35
N VAL A 201 -0.20 -5.34 -0.39
CA VAL A 201 0.47 -5.82 -1.59
C VAL A 201 -0.19 -7.13 -1.99
N SER A 202 -0.94 -7.12 -3.09
CA SER A 202 -1.70 -8.29 -3.53
C SER A 202 -0.81 -9.37 -4.13
N ASN A 203 -1.41 -10.50 -4.50
CA ASN A 203 -0.68 -11.66 -5.00
C ASN A 203 0.19 -11.33 -6.21
N ASN A 204 1.41 -11.88 -6.24
CA ASN A 204 2.35 -11.78 -7.35
C ASN A 204 2.64 -10.35 -7.81
N VAL A 205 2.63 -9.39 -6.88
CA VAL A 205 3.12 -8.04 -7.15
C VAL A 205 4.65 -8.04 -7.11
N CYS A 206 5.27 -7.44 -8.12
CA CYS A 206 6.71 -7.26 -8.19
C CYS A 206 7.08 -5.79 -7.94
N ILE A 207 7.67 -5.51 -6.78
CA ILE A 207 8.19 -4.19 -6.41
C ILE A 207 9.69 -4.18 -6.72
N ALA A 208 10.13 -3.40 -7.71
CA ALA A 208 11.54 -3.26 -8.05
C ALA A 208 12.31 -2.36 -7.07
N GLY A 209 13.63 -2.26 -7.22
CA GLY A 209 14.48 -1.56 -6.27
C GLY A 209 14.17 -0.07 -6.12
N HIS A 210 14.40 0.47 -4.93
CA HIS A 210 14.20 1.89 -4.59
C HIS A 210 12.76 2.40 -4.75
N VAL A 211 11.75 1.53 -4.68
CA VAL A 211 10.35 1.96 -4.74
C VAL A 211 9.89 2.48 -3.37
N SER A 212 9.15 3.59 -3.37
CA SER A 212 8.48 4.11 -2.17
C SER A 212 6.97 3.90 -2.29
N ILE A 213 6.32 3.39 -1.24
CA ILE A 213 4.87 3.20 -1.19
C ILE A 213 4.34 3.84 0.09
N GLY A 214 3.48 4.83 -0.04
CA GLY A 214 2.90 5.58 1.06
C GLY A 214 1.86 4.79 1.85
N ASP A 215 1.55 5.30 3.04
CA ASP A 215 0.64 4.68 3.99
C ASP A 215 -0.73 4.34 3.39
N GLY A 216 -1.23 3.14 3.68
CA GLY A 216 -2.57 2.71 3.28
C GLY A 216 -2.74 2.48 1.78
N ALA A 217 -1.69 2.56 0.98
CA ALA A 217 -1.76 2.28 -0.45
C ALA A 217 -2.07 0.80 -0.71
N ILE A 218 -2.80 0.54 -1.80
CA ILE A 218 -3.18 -0.82 -2.21
C ILE A 218 -2.62 -1.09 -3.60
N ILE A 219 -1.81 -2.13 -3.71
CA ILE A 219 -1.25 -2.62 -4.97
C ILE A 219 -2.01 -3.88 -5.38
N GLY A 220 -2.77 -3.79 -6.46
CA GLY A 220 -3.56 -4.90 -7.01
C GLY A 220 -2.68 -6.04 -7.52
N GLY A 221 -3.26 -7.25 -7.64
CA GLY A 221 -2.49 -8.44 -7.97
C GLY A 221 -1.84 -8.37 -9.36
N LEU A 222 -0.71 -9.07 -9.55
CA LEU A 222 0.03 -9.12 -10.81
C LEU A 222 0.53 -7.74 -11.30
N VAL A 223 0.74 -6.79 -10.40
CA VAL A 223 1.29 -5.47 -10.73
C VAL A 223 2.82 -5.52 -10.74
N GLY A 224 3.43 -4.85 -11.72
CA GLY A 224 4.86 -4.54 -11.71
C GLY A 224 5.10 -3.05 -11.43
N LEU A 225 5.87 -2.74 -10.39
CA LEU A 225 6.37 -1.39 -10.12
C LEU A 225 7.82 -1.28 -10.59
N LYS A 226 8.10 -0.34 -11.49
CA LYS A 226 9.46 -0.06 -11.96
C LYS A 226 10.32 0.51 -10.82
N GLN A 227 11.64 0.37 -10.93
CA GLN A 227 12.58 0.95 -9.96
C GLN A 227 12.41 2.47 -9.82
N HIS A 228 12.62 2.99 -8.61
CA HIS A 228 12.53 4.42 -8.23
C HIS A 228 11.13 5.05 -8.28
N VAL A 229 10.08 4.27 -8.49
CA VAL A 229 8.70 4.78 -8.49
C VAL A 229 8.24 5.10 -7.07
N SER A 230 7.52 6.20 -6.92
CA SER A 230 6.83 6.56 -5.67
C SER A 230 5.31 6.42 -5.82
N VAL A 231 4.69 5.58 -5.00
CA VAL A 231 3.23 5.46 -4.89
C VAL A 231 2.77 6.26 -3.67
N GLY A 232 1.92 7.27 -3.87
CA GLY A 232 1.43 8.12 -2.78
C GLY A 232 0.53 7.39 -1.77
N PRO A 233 0.32 7.97 -0.58
CA PRO A 233 -0.53 7.38 0.45
C PRO A 233 -1.97 7.22 -0.03
N LEU A 234 -2.64 6.16 0.44
CA LEU A 234 -4.01 5.77 0.09
C LEU A 234 -4.28 5.66 -1.43
N ALA A 235 -3.24 5.64 -2.26
CA ALA A 235 -3.37 5.37 -3.68
C ALA A 235 -3.79 3.92 -3.93
N MET A 236 -4.39 3.66 -5.08
CA MET A 236 -4.76 2.32 -5.52
C MET A 236 -4.21 2.07 -6.91
N VAL A 237 -3.46 0.98 -7.04
CA VAL A 237 -3.01 0.45 -8.33
C VAL A 237 -3.89 -0.73 -8.70
N GLY A 238 -4.61 -0.65 -9.82
CA GLY A 238 -5.44 -1.74 -10.32
C GLY A 238 -4.60 -2.97 -10.67
N ALA A 239 -5.19 -4.15 -10.54
CA ALA A 239 -4.53 -5.42 -10.88
C ALA A 239 -4.02 -5.44 -12.33
N GLN A 240 -2.98 -6.25 -12.59
CA GLN A 240 -2.34 -6.42 -13.90
C GLN A 240 -1.77 -5.13 -14.52
N SER A 241 -1.51 -4.12 -13.69
CA SER A 241 -0.93 -2.85 -14.15
C SER A 241 0.60 -2.88 -14.20
N ALA A 242 1.19 -2.10 -15.09
CA ALA A 242 2.63 -1.83 -15.10
C ALA A 242 2.88 -0.35 -14.84
N VAL A 243 3.44 -0.04 -13.67
CA VAL A 243 3.66 1.32 -13.20
C VAL A 243 5.10 1.73 -13.51
N ASP A 244 5.28 2.65 -14.45
CA ASP A 244 6.59 3.11 -14.93
C ASP A 244 6.97 4.55 -14.51
N GLY A 245 6.14 5.16 -13.68
CA GLY A 245 6.57 6.14 -12.69
C GLY A 245 5.45 6.44 -11.71
N ASP A 246 5.60 7.56 -10.99
CA ASP A 246 4.92 7.78 -9.72
C ASP A 246 3.38 7.58 -9.75
N VAL A 247 2.76 7.48 -8.57
CA VAL A 247 1.30 7.43 -8.41
C VAL A 247 0.87 8.50 -7.41
N LEU A 248 -0.09 9.33 -7.81
CA LEU A 248 -0.55 10.48 -7.03
C LEU A 248 -1.07 9.99 -5.66
N PRO A 249 -0.84 10.73 -4.56
CA PRO A 249 -1.54 10.51 -3.30
C PRO A 249 -3.03 10.44 -3.56
N TYR A 250 -3.69 9.44 -2.97
CA TYR A 250 -5.13 9.21 -3.14
C TYR A 250 -5.55 8.89 -4.58
N GLY A 251 -4.63 8.74 -5.51
CA GLY A 251 -4.90 8.46 -6.92
C GLY A 251 -5.31 7.01 -7.15
N LEU A 252 -6.06 6.79 -8.22
CA LEU A 252 -6.35 5.46 -8.77
C LEU A 252 -5.66 5.36 -10.13
N VAL A 253 -4.77 4.39 -10.30
CA VAL A 253 -4.11 4.11 -11.59
C VAL A 253 -4.42 2.70 -12.06
N VAL A 254 -4.60 2.51 -13.36
CA VAL A 254 -4.87 1.19 -13.97
C VAL A 254 -4.20 1.12 -15.35
N GLY A 255 -3.76 -0.07 -15.76
CA GLY A 255 -3.33 -0.38 -17.12
C GLY A 255 -1.85 -0.76 -17.25
N ASN A 256 -1.45 -1.19 -18.44
CA ASN A 256 -0.08 -1.56 -18.76
C ASN A 256 0.33 -0.86 -20.07
N ARG A 257 0.90 0.35 -20.05
CA ARG A 257 1.33 1.16 -18.89
C ARG A 257 0.18 1.79 -18.10
N ALA A 258 0.36 1.94 -16.79
CA ALA A 258 -0.64 2.46 -15.88
C ALA A 258 -0.89 3.95 -16.12
N LYS A 259 -2.15 4.36 -16.11
CA LYS A 259 -2.56 5.77 -16.24
C LYS A 259 -3.52 6.14 -15.11
N LEU A 260 -3.49 7.42 -14.74
CA LEU A 260 -4.38 8.00 -13.73
C LEU A 260 -5.82 7.97 -14.22
N ALA A 261 -6.67 7.23 -13.51
CA ALA A 261 -8.09 7.05 -13.80
C ALA A 261 -8.99 7.95 -12.94
N GLY A 262 -8.47 8.48 -11.84
CA GLY A 262 -9.25 9.26 -10.88
C GLY A 262 -8.60 9.29 -9.50
N LEU A 263 -9.41 9.63 -8.50
CA LEU A 263 -9.10 9.43 -7.10
C LEU A 263 -9.65 8.09 -6.60
N ASN A 264 -9.01 7.50 -5.60
CA ASN A 264 -9.45 6.32 -4.88
C ASN A 264 -10.61 6.68 -3.92
N LEU A 265 -11.77 6.98 -4.49
CA LEU A 265 -12.95 7.41 -3.73
C LEU A 265 -13.44 6.35 -2.74
N VAL A 266 -13.24 5.06 -3.04
CA VAL A 266 -13.60 3.98 -2.11
C VAL A 266 -12.65 3.97 -0.92
N GLY A 267 -11.33 4.05 -1.14
CA GLY A 267 -10.33 4.13 -0.08
C GLY A 267 -10.51 5.36 0.79
N LEU A 268 -10.71 6.54 0.20
CA LEU A 268 -10.96 7.79 0.93
C LEU A 268 -12.20 7.68 1.84
N ARG A 269 -13.32 7.15 1.34
CA ARG A 269 -14.53 6.94 2.15
C ARG A 269 -14.30 5.97 3.30
N ARG A 270 -13.58 4.86 3.06
CA ARG A 270 -13.25 3.87 4.11
C ARG A 270 -12.27 4.41 5.14
N ALA A 271 -11.38 5.30 4.74
CA ALA A 271 -10.47 6.02 5.64
C ALA A 271 -11.17 7.12 6.47
N GLY A 272 -12.49 7.30 6.32
CA GLY A 272 -13.27 8.28 7.09
C GLY A 272 -13.10 9.73 6.61
N VAL A 273 -12.56 9.94 5.40
CA VAL A 273 -12.42 11.29 4.84
C VAL A 273 -13.80 11.91 4.62
N SER A 274 -13.99 13.14 5.08
CA SER A 274 -15.28 13.84 5.00
C SER A 274 -15.71 14.04 3.54
N GLN A 275 -17.03 14.06 3.31
CA GLN A 275 -17.56 14.30 1.96
C GLN A 275 -17.15 15.66 1.40
N SER A 276 -17.02 16.68 2.25
CA SER A 276 -16.54 18.01 1.85
C SER A 276 -15.10 17.97 1.36
N ASN A 277 -14.21 17.25 2.05
CA ASN A 277 -12.82 17.09 1.61
C ASN A 277 -12.72 16.29 0.32
N ILE A 278 -13.47 15.17 0.21
CA ILE A 278 -13.52 14.39 -1.04
C ILE A 278 -14.01 15.25 -2.20
N LYS A 279 -15.03 16.09 -1.97
CA LYS A 279 -15.54 17.04 -2.97
C LYS A 279 -14.43 18.00 -3.38
N LEU A 280 -13.78 18.67 -2.44
CA LEU A 280 -12.69 19.62 -2.71
C LEU A 280 -11.53 18.98 -3.48
N MET A 281 -11.09 17.80 -3.04
CA MET A 281 -10.04 17.02 -3.72
C MET A 281 -10.44 16.69 -5.16
N LEU A 282 -11.70 16.33 -5.43
CA LEU A 282 -12.19 16.09 -6.78
C LEU A 282 -12.20 17.35 -7.64
N GLN A 283 -12.55 18.51 -7.07
CA GLN A 283 -12.53 19.79 -7.79
C GLN A 283 -11.11 20.14 -8.22
N VAL A 284 -10.15 20.06 -7.29
CA VAL A 284 -8.73 20.32 -7.55
C VAL A 284 -8.14 19.28 -8.51
N TYR A 285 -8.41 17.99 -8.30
CA TYR A 285 -7.96 16.92 -9.19
C TYR A 285 -8.41 17.17 -10.63
N ARG A 286 -9.68 17.55 -10.84
CA ARG A 286 -10.21 17.82 -12.18
C ARG A 286 -9.63 19.08 -12.80
N TYR A 287 -9.37 20.10 -12.00
CA TYR A 287 -8.67 21.27 -12.48
C TYR A 287 -7.25 20.90 -12.96
N ILE A 288 -6.51 20.16 -12.14
CA ILE A 288 -5.11 19.80 -12.42
C ILE A 288 -4.98 18.79 -13.57
N PHE A 289 -5.82 17.76 -13.62
CA PHE A 289 -5.65 16.61 -14.54
C PHE A 289 -6.78 16.46 -15.58
N GLY A 290 -7.87 17.20 -15.45
CA GLY A 290 -8.98 17.17 -16.40
C GLY A 290 -8.62 17.82 -17.73
N ARG A 291 -9.38 17.47 -18.76
CA ARG A 291 -9.36 18.19 -20.05
C ARG A 291 -10.09 19.51 -19.92
N HIS A 292 -9.74 20.48 -20.77
CA HIS A 292 -10.43 21.77 -20.90
C HIS A 292 -11.97 21.62 -20.95
N ASP A 293 -12.47 20.64 -21.72
CA ASP A 293 -13.91 20.43 -21.95
C ASP A 293 -14.56 19.39 -21.01
N SER A 294 -13.92 19.06 -19.89
CA SER A 294 -14.44 18.04 -18.96
C SER A 294 -15.81 18.45 -18.42
N GLN A 295 -16.85 17.67 -18.71
CA GLN A 295 -18.22 17.96 -18.28
C GLN A 295 -18.33 18.14 -16.76
N LYS A 296 -19.04 19.19 -16.35
CA LYS A 296 -19.35 19.50 -14.96
C LYS A 296 -20.21 18.38 -14.37
N THR A 297 -19.71 17.63 -13.39
CA THR A 297 -20.58 16.73 -12.61
C THR A 297 -21.24 17.52 -11.49
N GLY A 298 -22.52 17.26 -11.18
CA GLY A 298 -23.22 17.95 -10.10
C GLY A 298 -22.61 17.77 -8.69
N PHE A 299 -21.92 16.67 -8.42
CA PHE A 299 -21.37 16.38 -7.09
C PHE A 299 -20.22 17.31 -6.68
N ALA A 300 -19.31 17.61 -7.62
CA ALA A 300 -18.14 18.45 -7.42
C ALA A 300 -18.03 19.45 -8.59
N PRO A 301 -18.55 20.67 -8.45
CA PRO A 301 -18.51 21.69 -9.50
C PRO A 301 -17.08 22.15 -9.75
N SER A 302 -16.76 22.61 -10.96
CA SER A 302 -15.43 23.13 -11.29
C SER A 302 -15.03 24.28 -10.36
N LEU A 303 -13.74 24.41 -10.07
CA LEU A 303 -13.19 25.64 -9.50
C LEU A 303 -13.39 26.79 -10.49
N ASP A 304 -13.58 28.00 -9.98
CA ASP A 304 -13.69 29.21 -10.80
C ASP A 304 -12.29 29.70 -11.22
N LEU A 305 -11.61 28.88 -12.01
CA LEU A 305 -10.24 29.09 -12.46
C LEU A 305 -10.15 28.96 -13.97
N THR A 306 -9.31 29.78 -14.58
CA THR A 306 -9.05 29.74 -16.03
C THR A 306 -8.07 28.61 -16.33
N TYR A 307 -8.38 27.75 -17.30
CA TYR A 307 -7.53 26.61 -17.65
C TYR A 307 -6.13 27.06 -18.10
N ARG A 308 -5.08 26.41 -17.56
CA ARG A 308 -3.68 26.53 -18.01
C ARG A 308 -3.25 25.31 -18.78
N GLU A 309 -2.27 25.44 -19.67
CA GLU A 309 -1.80 24.33 -20.49
C GLU A 309 -1.07 23.26 -19.67
N THR A 310 -0.20 23.67 -18.76
CA THR A 310 0.63 22.73 -18.00
C THR A 310 0.00 22.30 -16.68
N VAL A 311 0.21 21.04 -16.30
CA VAL A 311 -0.26 20.50 -15.01
C VAL A 311 0.34 21.25 -13.82
N VAL A 312 1.59 21.72 -13.94
CA VAL A 312 2.29 22.45 -12.89
C VAL A 312 1.68 23.83 -12.67
N GLU A 313 1.41 24.59 -13.74
CA GLU A 313 0.73 25.89 -13.63
C GLU A 313 -0.67 25.73 -13.01
N ARG A 314 -1.43 24.70 -13.43
CA ARG A 314 -2.73 24.40 -12.81
C ARG A 314 -2.61 24.06 -11.33
N ALA A 315 -1.56 23.35 -10.92
CA ALA A 315 -1.32 23.06 -9.50
C ALA A 315 -0.94 24.32 -8.70
N ILE A 316 -0.11 25.21 -9.25
CA ILE A 316 0.25 26.49 -8.61
C ILE A 316 -1.00 27.36 -8.42
N GLU A 317 -1.80 27.50 -9.47
CA GLU A 317 -2.99 28.36 -9.46
C GLU A 317 -4.08 27.79 -8.52
N ALA A 318 -4.31 26.48 -8.52
CA ALA A 318 -5.19 25.87 -7.53
C ALA A 318 -4.69 26.06 -6.09
N LYS A 319 -3.38 25.98 -5.86
CA LYS A 319 -2.82 26.21 -4.52
C LYS A 319 -3.06 27.64 -4.05
N GLN A 320 -2.82 28.63 -4.92
CA GLN A 320 -3.09 30.03 -4.59
C GLN A 320 -4.58 30.27 -4.33
N PHE A 321 -5.45 29.74 -5.18
CA PHE A 321 -6.91 29.85 -5.02
C PHE A 321 -7.38 29.33 -3.66
N LEU A 322 -6.87 28.18 -3.22
CA LEU A 322 -7.23 27.62 -1.91
C LEU A 322 -6.72 28.49 -0.75
N LEU A 323 -5.54 29.10 -0.88
CA LEU A 323 -5.02 30.03 0.13
C LEU A 323 -5.87 31.29 0.24
N ASP A 324 -6.32 31.84 -0.90
CA ASP A 324 -7.19 33.03 -0.95
C ASP A 324 -8.58 32.76 -0.32
N GLU A 325 -9.10 31.54 -0.47
CA GLU A 325 -10.32 31.04 0.21
C GLU A 325 -10.09 30.67 1.70
N GLY A 326 -8.87 30.87 2.22
CA GLY A 326 -8.49 30.56 3.60
C GLY A 326 -8.39 29.08 3.91
N LEU A 327 -8.21 28.22 2.91
CA LEU A 327 -7.98 26.77 3.02
C LEU A 327 -6.49 26.46 2.92
N ASP A 328 -5.75 26.75 3.99
CA ASP A 328 -4.34 26.42 4.13
C ASP A 328 -4.09 24.91 4.37
N ALA A 329 -2.81 24.55 4.57
CA ALA A 329 -2.39 23.16 4.78
C ALA A 329 -2.98 22.55 6.07
N ASP A 330 -3.31 23.36 7.07
CA ASP A 330 -3.91 22.87 8.32
C ASP A 330 -5.40 22.55 8.12
N ARG A 331 -6.09 23.35 7.29
CA ARG A 331 -7.52 23.18 7.01
C ARG A 331 -7.81 22.24 5.84
N GLY A 332 -6.84 21.98 4.96
CA GLY A 332 -6.96 21.11 3.79
C GLY A 332 -5.73 20.23 3.52
N PRO A 333 -5.19 19.47 4.49
CA PRO A 333 -3.88 18.82 4.35
C PRO A 333 -3.80 17.86 3.16
N MET A 334 -4.85 17.08 2.89
CA MET A 334 -4.85 16.09 1.81
C MET A 334 -4.81 16.72 0.42
N VAL A 335 -5.47 17.87 0.22
CA VAL A 335 -5.48 18.53 -1.08
C VAL A 335 -4.16 19.27 -1.33
N HIS A 336 -3.56 19.84 -0.28
CA HIS A 336 -2.22 20.41 -0.34
C HIS A 336 -1.16 19.35 -0.60
N GLU A 337 -1.22 18.19 0.06
CA GLU A 337 -0.31 17.07 -0.21
C GLU A 337 -0.39 16.61 -1.68
N MET A 338 -1.60 16.53 -2.24
CA MET A 338 -1.80 16.17 -3.65
C MET A 338 -1.15 17.19 -4.59
N MET A 339 -1.29 18.49 -4.31
CA MET A 339 -0.67 19.55 -5.11
C MET A 339 0.85 19.58 -4.93
N ASP A 340 1.35 19.46 -3.70
CA ASP A 340 2.78 19.47 -3.39
C ASP A 340 3.50 18.27 -4.03
N PHE A 341 2.81 17.13 -4.11
CA PHE A 341 3.31 16.00 -4.88
C PHE A 341 3.55 16.38 -6.34
N VAL A 342 2.59 17.06 -6.98
CA VAL A 342 2.71 17.52 -8.37
C VAL A 342 3.80 18.57 -8.51
N LEU A 343 3.87 19.55 -7.60
CA LEU A 343 4.85 20.64 -7.66
C LEU A 343 6.28 20.16 -7.47
N THR A 344 6.49 19.10 -6.67
CA THR A 344 7.81 18.49 -6.46
C THR A 344 8.16 17.44 -7.52
N SER A 345 7.22 17.06 -8.39
CA SER A 345 7.44 16.02 -9.41
C SER A 345 8.60 16.32 -10.37
N PRO A 346 8.86 17.58 -10.81
CA PRO A 346 9.99 17.88 -11.71
C PRO A 346 11.36 17.60 -11.07
N GLN A 347 11.44 17.62 -9.75
CA GLN A 347 12.67 17.37 -8.99
C GLN A 347 12.87 15.87 -8.71
N ARG A 348 11.84 15.05 -8.95
CA ARG A 348 11.87 13.59 -8.73
C ARG A 348 12.37 12.92 -10.01
N PHE A 349 13.57 12.37 -9.95
CA PHE A 349 14.22 11.67 -11.05
C PHE A 349 13.27 10.60 -11.63
N ARG A 350 12.82 10.76 -12.89
CA ARG A 350 11.89 9.85 -13.60
C ARG A 350 10.45 9.78 -13.05
N SER A 351 9.93 10.86 -12.46
CA SER A 351 8.48 10.97 -12.20
C SER A 351 7.69 10.89 -13.50
N SER A 352 7.01 9.77 -13.72
CA SER A 352 6.04 9.54 -14.80
C SER A 352 4.65 10.10 -14.48
N LEU A 353 4.47 10.74 -13.32
CA LEU A 353 3.12 11.07 -12.83
C LEU A 353 2.36 12.07 -13.68
N CYS A 354 3.06 12.69 -14.59
CA CYS A 354 2.46 13.31 -15.71
C CYS A 354 3.30 12.81 -16.88
N HIS A 355 2.68 12.32 -17.95
CA HIS A 355 3.10 12.93 -19.21
C HIS A 355 2.82 14.40 -19.00
N ALA A 356 3.78 15.14 -18.47
CA ALA A 356 3.86 16.54 -18.81
C ALA A 356 3.91 16.46 -20.33
N VAL A 357 2.79 16.82 -20.95
CA VAL A 357 2.91 17.61 -22.15
C VAL A 357 3.66 18.85 -21.68
N ILE A 358 4.99 18.72 -21.53
CA ILE A 358 5.87 19.83 -21.80
C ILE A 358 5.52 20.06 -23.26
N ALA A 359 4.71 21.08 -23.52
CA ALA A 359 4.60 21.59 -24.86
C ALA A 359 6.03 21.92 -25.25
N THR A 360 6.69 21.00 -25.96
CA THR A 360 7.89 21.33 -26.70
C THR A 360 7.40 22.40 -27.66
N SER A 361 7.68 23.65 -27.34
CA SER A 361 7.63 24.74 -28.30
C SER A 361 8.53 24.30 -29.45
N SER A 362 7.91 23.75 -30.49
CA SER A 362 8.51 23.59 -31.79
C SER A 362 8.81 25.00 -32.30
N HIS A 363 10.07 25.40 -32.14
CA HIS A 363 10.69 26.44 -32.94
C HIS A 363 11.40 25.80 -34.12
#